data_AF-A0A537ZHA7-F1
#
_entry.id   AF-A0A537ZHA7-F1
#
_cell.length_a   1.000
_cell.length_b   1.000
_cell.length_c   1.000
_cell.angle_alpha   90.00
_cell.angle_beta   90.00
_cell.angle_gamma   90.00
#
_symmetry.space_group_name_H-M   'P 1'
#
loop_
_entity.id
_entity.type
_entity.pdbx_description
1 polymer ?
#
loop_
_entity_poly.entity_id
_entity_poly.type
_entity_poly.pdbx_seq_one_letter_code
_entity_poly.pdbx_strand_id
1 'polypeptide(L)'
;MFGLAAVLFLWFLGSLRSYLRAAEGGEGRLSAAAFGGGVAGIGLLLAGVAVLNGIAFEIAKTSGLDQNVARSVFDAGSAVAAMGSFGFVVFFGAASCSAARSGALPAWAYWSGSMVTVAQVLGGLALVAKTGFFATGGAMPTFVAPATALLWIVAVSVVIVSRDGVPPVARTEP
;
A
#
# COMPACT_ATOMS: atom_id res chain seq x y z
N MET A 1 0.44 -17.29 -2.74
CA MET A 1 1.39 -16.22 -3.12
C MET A 1 1.20 -14.93 -2.32
N PHE A 2 -0.03 -14.42 -2.12
CA PHE A 2 -0.30 -13.19 -1.35
C PHE A 2 0.28 -13.15 0.08
N GLY A 3 0.27 -14.28 0.80
CA GLY A 3 0.81 -14.34 2.17
C GLY A 3 2.32 -14.07 2.24
N LEU A 4 3.10 -14.61 1.31
CA LEU A 4 4.55 -14.37 1.28
C LEU A 4 4.87 -12.92 0.92
N ALA A 5 4.12 -12.35 -0.04
CA ALA A 5 4.25 -10.93 -0.40
C ALA A 5 3.95 -10.02 0.79
N ALA A 6 2.93 -10.34 1.60
CA ALA A 6 2.60 -9.58 2.79
C ALA A 6 3.69 -9.64 3.87
N VAL A 7 4.30 -10.81 4.09
CA VAL A 7 5.41 -10.95 5.04
C VAL A 7 6.60 -10.08 4.62
N LEU A 8 7.00 -10.13 3.34
CA LEU A 8 8.07 -9.29 2.80
C LEU A 8 7.72 -7.80 2.89
N PHE A 9 6.47 -7.44 2.62
CA PHE A 9 5.99 -6.06 2.74
C PHE A 9 6.02 -5.55 4.18
N LEU A 10 5.60 -6.36 5.15
CA LEU A 10 5.66 -6.01 6.58
C LEU A 10 7.10 -5.84 7.06
N TRP A 11 8.01 -6.69 6.57
CA TRP A 11 9.44 -6.55 6.85
C TRP A 11 9.98 -5.22 6.31
N PHE A 12 9.68 -4.90 5.05
CA PHE A 12 10.00 -3.61 4.45
C PHE A 12 9.42 -2.43 5.24
N LEU A 13 8.17 -2.53 5.72
CA LEU A 13 7.52 -1.52 6.55
C LEU A 13 8.30 -1.24 7.84
N GLY A 14 8.78 -2.29 8.49
CA GLY A 14 9.60 -2.21 9.70
C GLY A 14 10.95 -1.53 9.43
N SER A 15 11.62 -1.88 8.34
CA SER A 15 12.87 -1.25 7.91
C SER A 15 12.67 0.23 7.57
N LEU A 16 11.62 0.55 6.79
CA LEU A 16 11.30 1.92 6.40
C LEU A 16 10.96 2.79 7.61
N ARG A 17 10.17 2.28 8.56
CA ARG A 17 9.87 2.98 9.81
C ARG A 17 11.14 3.28 10.60
N SER A 18 12.04 2.31 10.73
CA SER A 18 13.29 2.49 11.47
C SER A 18 14.18 3.54 10.81
N TYR A 19 14.29 3.51 9.48
CA TYR A 19 15.07 4.48 8.70
C TYR A 19 14.49 5.91 8.79
N LEU A 20 13.18 6.06 8.59
CA LEU A 20 12.51 7.37 8.70
C LEU A 20 12.57 7.92 10.14
N ARG A 21 12.38 7.07 11.15
CA ARG A 21 12.47 7.49 12.55
C ARG A 21 13.87 7.95 12.93
N ALA A 22 14.91 7.27 12.44
CA ALA A 22 16.29 7.67 12.65
C ALA A 22 16.59 9.05 12.04
N ALA A 23 16.04 9.34 10.86
CA ALA A 23 16.20 10.63 10.18
C ALA A 23 15.31 11.75 10.75
N GLU A 24 14.20 11.42 11.41
CA GLU A 24 13.30 12.40 12.03
C GLU A 24 13.82 12.95 13.37
N GLY A 25 14.65 12.22 14.11
CA GLY A 25 15.28 12.67 15.35
C GLY A 25 14.35 12.99 16.54
N GLY A 26 13.02 13.01 16.35
CA GLY A 26 11.99 13.34 17.36
C GLY A 26 10.98 12.21 17.64
N GLU A 27 9.73 12.56 18.01
CA GLU A 27 8.66 11.60 18.40
C GLU A 27 8.34 10.53 17.34
N GLY A 28 8.73 10.74 16.08
CA GLY A 28 8.55 9.75 15.02
C GLY A 28 7.10 9.63 14.53
N ARG A 29 6.27 10.66 14.71
CA ARG A 29 4.81 10.61 14.48
C ARG A 29 4.44 10.26 13.03
N LEU A 30 5.16 10.81 12.06
CA LEU A 30 4.94 10.55 10.63
C LEU A 30 5.44 9.15 10.25
N SER A 31 6.60 8.73 10.77
CA SER A 31 7.08 7.34 10.65
C SER A 31 6.10 6.32 11.24
N ALA A 32 5.48 6.65 12.37
CA ALA A 32 4.48 5.81 13.01
C ALA A 32 3.16 5.76 12.24
N ALA A 33 2.70 6.90 11.70
CA ALA A 33 1.52 6.97 10.85
C ALA A 33 1.73 6.18 9.54
N ALA A 34 2.91 6.28 8.92
CA ALA A 34 3.25 5.49 7.73
C ALA A 34 3.14 3.99 8.04
N PHE A 35 3.84 3.53 9.08
CA PHE A 35 3.79 2.13 9.50
C PHE A 35 2.36 1.66 9.82
N GLY A 36 1.59 2.43 10.59
CA GLY A 36 0.21 2.10 10.94
C GLY A 36 -0.70 2.00 9.70
N GLY A 37 -0.57 2.95 8.77
CA GLY A 37 -1.30 2.95 7.51
C GLY A 37 -0.97 1.72 6.66
N GLY A 38 0.30 1.35 6.55
CA GLY A 38 0.72 0.20 5.74
C GLY A 38 0.24 -1.14 6.32
N VAL A 39 0.28 -1.30 7.65
CA VAL A 39 -0.27 -2.49 8.35
C VAL A 39 -1.78 -2.59 8.16
N ALA A 40 -2.51 -1.48 8.36
CA ALA A 40 -3.95 -1.45 8.17
C ALA A 40 -4.34 -1.74 6.71
N GLY A 41 -3.63 -1.13 5.75
CA GLY A 41 -3.87 -1.30 4.32
C GLY A 41 -3.65 -2.73 3.84
N ILE A 42 -2.50 -3.34 4.18
CA ILE A 42 -2.23 -4.73 3.79
C ILE A 42 -3.15 -5.72 4.50
N GLY A 43 -3.54 -5.45 5.75
CA GLY A 43 -4.48 -6.30 6.50
C GLY A 43 -5.86 -6.34 5.84
N LEU A 44 -6.42 -5.18 5.50
CA LEU A 44 -7.71 -5.07 4.80
C LEU A 44 -7.64 -5.68 3.40
N LEU A 45 -6.55 -5.47 2.67
CA LEU A 45 -6.36 -6.07 1.35
C LEU A 45 -6.34 -7.60 1.42
N LEU A 46 -5.59 -8.18 2.35
CA LEU A 46 -5.56 -9.63 2.55
C LEU A 46 -6.91 -10.19 3.00
N ALA A 47 -7.64 -9.46 3.86
CA ALA A 47 -8.98 -9.86 4.28
C ALA A 47 -9.94 -9.90 3.09
N GLY A 48 -9.93 -8.89 2.21
CA GLY A 48 -10.73 -8.88 0.99
C GLY A 48 -10.37 -10.02 0.04
N VAL A 49 -9.07 -10.26 -0.18
CA VAL A 49 -8.59 -11.39 -1.00
C VAL A 49 -8.97 -12.75 -0.40
N ALA A 50 -8.97 -12.89 0.92
CA ALA A 50 -9.40 -14.12 1.59
C ALA A 50 -10.88 -14.42 1.34
N VAL A 51 -11.74 -13.39 1.41
CA VAL A 51 -13.18 -13.51 1.10
C VAL A 51 -13.38 -13.94 -0.36
N LEU A 52 -12.66 -13.34 -1.31
CA LEU A 52 -12.74 -13.69 -2.73
C LEU A 52 -12.24 -15.12 -3.02
N ASN A 53 -11.16 -15.54 -2.37
CA ASN A 53 -10.67 -16.92 -2.49
C ASN A 53 -11.68 -17.94 -1.93
N GLY A 54 -12.48 -17.56 -0.92
CA GLY A 54 -13.56 -18.39 -0.40
C GLY A 54 -14.57 -18.80 -1.47
N ILE A 55 -14.93 -17.89 -2.38
CA ILE A 55 -15.81 -18.17 -3.53
C ILE A 55 -15.19 -19.25 -4.43
N ALA A 56 -13.91 -19.13 -4.74
CA ALA A 56 -13.21 -20.07 -5.62
C ALA A 56 -13.16 -21.48 -5.03
N PHE A 57 -12.96 -21.61 -3.72
CA PHE A 57 -13.00 -22.91 -3.04
C PHE A 57 -14.39 -23.53 -3.00
N GLU A 58 -15.43 -22.71 -2.88
CA GLU A 58 -16.81 -23.21 -2.80
C GLU A 58 -17.35 -23.62 -4.18
N ILE A 59 -17.01 -22.87 -5.23
CA ILE A 59 -17.26 -23.28 -6.62
C ILE A 59 -16.56 -24.60 -6.95
N ALA A 60 -15.34 -24.81 -6.42
CA ALA A 60 -14.59 -26.06 -6.64
C ALA A 60 -15.21 -27.27 -5.92
N LYS A 61 -15.98 -27.05 -4.85
CA LYS A 61 -16.65 -28.11 -4.07
C LYS A 61 -18.07 -28.38 -4.53
N THR A 62 -18.76 -27.35 -5.00
CA THR A 62 -20.20 -27.38 -5.25
C THR A 62 -20.46 -26.96 -6.68
N SER A 63 -20.89 -27.90 -7.54
CA SER A 63 -21.13 -27.72 -8.98
C SER A 63 -22.40 -26.91 -9.29
N GLY A 64 -22.68 -25.85 -8.52
CA GLY A 64 -23.88 -25.04 -8.67
C GLY A 64 -23.99 -23.88 -7.67
N LEU A 65 -22.94 -23.07 -7.51
CA LEU A 65 -23.03 -21.85 -6.71
C LEU A 65 -24.03 -20.86 -7.35
N ASP A 66 -25.03 -20.41 -6.60
CA ASP A 66 -25.98 -19.39 -7.05
C ASP A 66 -25.22 -18.11 -7.46
N GLN A 67 -25.49 -17.62 -8.66
CA GLN A 67 -24.88 -16.43 -9.23
C GLN A 67 -25.11 -15.18 -8.35
N ASN A 68 -26.24 -15.09 -7.65
CA ASN A 68 -26.51 -13.98 -6.73
C ASN A 68 -25.61 -14.05 -5.48
N VAL A 69 -25.37 -15.26 -4.96
CA VAL A 69 -24.46 -15.48 -3.83
C VAL A 69 -23.02 -15.17 -4.25
N ALA A 70 -22.58 -15.66 -5.42
CA ALA A 70 -21.25 -15.34 -5.95
C ALA A 70 -21.03 -13.83 -6.10
N ARG A 71 -22.03 -13.10 -6.61
CA ARG A 71 -21.96 -11.66 -6.83
C ARG A 71 -21.90 -10.86 -5.52
N SER A 72 -22.75 -11.19 -4.56
CA SER A 72 -22.76 -10.53 -3.25
C SER A 72 -21.46 -10.73 -2.46
N VAL A 73 -20.87 -11.94 -2.50
CA VAL A 73 -19.58 -12.20 -1.86
C VAL A 73 -18.45 -11.50 -2.61
N PHE A 74 -18.52 -11.43 -3.95
CA PHE A 74 -17.57 -10.68 -4.76
C PHE A 74 -17.60 -9.19 -4.41
N ASP A 75 -18.78 -8.59 -4.33
CA ASP A 75 -18.96 -7.18 -3.97
C ASP A 75 -18.45 -6.92 -2.53
N ALA A 76 -18.72 -7.82 -1.59
CA ALA A 76 -18.23 -7.71 -0.21
C ALA A 76 -16.69 -7.79 -0.14
N GLY A 77 -16.08 -8.79 -0.77
CA GLY A 77 -14.62 -8.95 -0.80
C GLY A 77 -13.93 -7.77 -1.48
N SER A 78 -14.52 -7.27 -2.57
CA SER A 78 -14.07 -6.10 -3.30
C SER A 78 -14.16 -4.82 -2.47
N ALA A 79 -15.24 -4.63 -1.71
CA ALA A 79 -15.41 -3.48 -0.82
C ALA A 79 -14.36 -3.48 0.31
N VAL A 80 -14.11 -4.64 0.94
CA VAL A 80 -13.09 -4.79 1.99
C VAL A 80 -11.69 -4.50 1.44
N ALA A 81 -11.36 -5.03 0.26
CA ALA A 81 -10.08 -4.77 -0.39
C ALA A 81 -9.90 -3.28 -0.72
N ALA A 82 -10.95 -2.61 -1.23
CA ALA A 82 -10.93 -1.19 -1.55
C ALA A 82 -10.78 -0.29 -0.30
N MET A 83 -11.29 -0.70 0.86
CA MET A 83 -11.02 0.00 2.12
C MET A 83 -9.53 -0.01 2.48
N GLY A 84 -8.79 -1.04 2.07
CA GLY A 84 -7.33 -1.10 2.24
C GLY A 84 -6.59 0.05 1.56
N SER A 85 -7.13 0.61 0.48
CA SER A 85 -6.57 1.77 -0.23
C SER A 85 -6.39 2.98 0.70
N PHE A 86 -7.31 3.21 1.65
CA PHE A 86 -7.19 4.30 2.63
C PHE A 86 -6.00 4.10 3.57
N GLY A 87 -5.75 2.86 4.01
CA GLY A 87 -4.55 2.53 4.79
C GLY A 87 -3.28 2.83 3.99
N PHE A 88 -3.26 2.46 2.70
CA PHE A 88 -2.14 2.77 1.82
C PHE A 88 -1.98 4.27 1.54
N VAL A 89 -3.06 5.06 1.46
CA VAL A 89 -2.97 6.53 1.36
C VAL A 89 -2.23 7.12 2.57
N VAL A 90 -2.56 6.65 3.77
CA VAL A 90 -1.85 7.06 4.99
C VAL A 90 -0.39 6.61 4.95
N PHE A 91 -0.12 5.38 4.49
CA PHE A 91 1.25 4.87 4.32
C PHE A 91 2.10 5.76 3.40
N PHE A 92 1.67 5.93 2.14
CA PHE A 92 2.43 6.67 1.14
C PHE A 92 2.49 8.17 1.44
N GLY A 93 1.40 8.74 1.95
CA GLY A 93 1.32 10.16 2.31
C GLY A 93 2.22 10.49 3.50
N ALA A 94 2.16 9.70 4.57
CA ALA A 94 3.01 9.92 5.75
C ALA A 94 4.48 9.63 5.44
N ALA A 95 4.79 8.60 4.66
CA ALA A 95 6.16 8.31 4.22
C ALA A 95 6.73 9.45 3.36
N SER A 96 5.95 9.98 2.41
CA SER A 96 6.38 11.10 1.54
C SER A 96 6.57 12.40 2.32
N CYS A 97 5.68 12.70 3.27
CA CYS A 97 5.77 13.89 4.12
C CYS A 97 6.96 13.78 5.11
N SER A 98 7.17 12.60 5.71
CA SER A 98 8.34 12.31 6.53
C SER A 98 9.64 12.50 5.74
N ALA A 99 9.71 11.95 4.52
CA ALA A 99 10.86 12.07 3.64
C ALA A 99 11.14 13.51 3.19
N ALA A 100 10.10 14.29 2.87
CA ALA A 100 10.23 15.69 2.49
C ALA A 100 10.71 16.57 3.66
N ARG A 101 10.26 16.28 4.89
CA ARG A 101 10.67 17.02 6.09
C ARG A 101 12.07 16.67 6.57
N SER A 102 12.41 15.39 6.60
CA SER A 102 13.71 14.91 7.08
C SER A 102 14.83 15.02 6.04
N GLY A 103 14.49 15.07 4.74
CA GLY A 103 15.48 14.95 3.66
C GLY A 103 16.06 13.53 3.53
N ALA A 104 15.48 12.55 4.23
CA ALA A 104 15.98 11.17 4.30
C ALA A 104 15.97 10.43 2.96
N LEU A 105 15.12 10.86 2.02
CA LEU A 105 15.01 10.30 0.66
C LEU A 105 15.27 11.37 -0.41
N PRO A 106 15.80 10.97 -1.58
CA PRO A 106 16.05 11.89 -2.70
C PRO A 106 14.75 12.46 -3.27
N ALA A 107 14.84 13.59 -3.97
CA ALA A 107 13.65 14.36 -4.33
C ALA A 107 12.66 13.62 -5.23
N TRP A 108 13.16 12.73 -6.08
CA TRP A 108 12.34 11.89 -6.93
C TRP A 108 11.49 10.90 -6.14
N ALA A 109 11.93 10.44 -4.97
CA ALA A 109 11.27 9.40 -4.18
C ALA A 109 10.06 9.94 -3.40
N TYR A 110 10.15 11.17 -2.87
CA TYR A 110 8.98 11.82 -2.25
C TYR A 110 7.96 12.30 -3.30
N TRP A 111 8.42 12.74 -4.48
CA TRP A 111 7.54 13.11 -5.60
C TRP A 111 6.77 11.91 -6.14
N SER A 112 7.46 10.79 -6.37
CA SER A 112 6.82 9.56 -6.83
C SER A 112 5.90 8.96 -5.78
N GLY A 113 6.24 9.05 -4.48
CA GLY A 113 5.36 8.61 -3.38
C GLY A 113 4.08 9.45 -3.28
N SER A 114 4.18 10.75 -3.56
CA SER A 114 3.02 11.64 -3.64
C SER A 114 2.11 11.26 -4.82
N MET A 115 2.68 10.93 -5.98
CA MET A 115 1.91 10.44 -7.13
C MET A 115 1.21 9.10 -6.85
N VAL A 116 1.88 8.18 -6.15
CA VAL A 116 1.27 6.91 -5.72
C VAL A 116 0.14 7.14 -4.72
N THR A 117 0.29 8.13 -3.82
CA THR A 117 -0.77 8.52 -2.90
C THR A 117 -2.01 9.01 -3.66
N VAL A 118 -1.82 9.88 -4.65
CA VAL A 118 -2.91 10.36 -5.52
C VAL A 118 -3.55 9.21 -6.28
N ALA A 119 -2.76 8.28 -6.82
CA ALA A 119 -3.27 7.10 -7.50
C ALA A 119 -4.10 6.20 -6.56
N GLN A 120 -3.70 6.05 -5.30
CA GLN A 120 -4.46 5.28 -4.30
C GLN A 120 -5.75 5.98 -3.85
N VAL A 121 -5.76 7.32 -3.79
CA VAL A 121 -7.00 8.09 -3.58
C VAL A 121 -7.96 7.88 -4.76
N LEU A 122 -7.45 7.94 -6.00
CA LEU A 122 -8.23 7.66 -7.20
C LEU A 122 -8.69 6.19 -7.26
N GLY A 123 -7.88 5.25 -6.76
CA GLY A 123 -8.28 3.86 -6.58
C GLY A 123 -9.38 3.68 -5.54
N GLY A 124 -9.43 4.51 -4.49
CA GLY A 124 -10.56 4.56 -3.54
C GLY A 124 -11.86 5.04 -4.18
N LEU A 125 -11.79 5.90 -5.21
CA LEU A 125 -12.96 6.31 -6.00
C LEU A 125 -13.54 5.17 -6.85
N ALA A 126 -12.84 4.03 -7.00
CA ALA A 126 -13.38 2.82 -7.62
C ALA A 126 -14.66 2.32 -6.93
N LEU A 127 -14.84 2.63 -5.64
CA LEU A 127 -16.06 2.31 -4.89
C LEU A 127 -17.32 3.01 -5.44
N VAL A 128 -17.15 4.11 -6.18
CA VAL A 128 -18.25 4.88 -6.76
C VAL A 128 -18.42 4.56 -8.26
N ALA A 129 -17.34 4.16 -8.94
CA ALA A 129 -17.36 3.85 -10.37
C ALA A 129 -17.90 2.43 -10.63
N LYS A 130 -19.17 2.34 -11.09
CA LYS A 130 -19.83 1.05 -11.37
C LYS A 130 -19.41 0.38 -12.69
N THR A 131 -18.74 1.10 -13.60
CA THR A 131 -18.23 0.58 -14.88
C THR A 131 -16.99 1.36 -15.36
N GLY A 132 -16.07 0.70 -16.09
CA GLY A 132 -14.92 1.33 -16.76
C GLY A 132 -13.54 1.02 -16.16
N PHE A 133 -12.51 1.70 -16.65
CA PHE A 133 -11.10 1.53 -16.26
C PHE A 133 -10.83 1.67 -14.75
N PHE A 134 -11.68 2.45 -14.06
CA PHE A 134 -11.63 2.74 -12.63
C PHE A 134 -12.56 1.86 -11.77
N ALA A 135 -13.38 0.97 -12.36
CA ALA A 135 -14.23 0.09 -11.58
C ALA A 135 -13.39 -0.90 -10.74
N THR A 136 -13.97 -1.51 -9.71
CA THR A 136 -13.24 -2.40 -8.77
C THR A 136 -12.58 -3.63 -9.42
N GLY A 137 -12.95 -3.97 -10.66
CA GLY A 137 -12.28 -4.97 -11.52
C GLY A 137 -11.62 -4.39 -12.77
N GLY A 138 -11.48 -3.07 -12.87
CA GLY A 138 -10.85 -2.35 -13.95
C GLY A 138 -9.33 -2.41 -13.87
N ALA A 139 -8.66 -2.17 -15.00
CA ALA A 139 -7.21 -2.33 -15.08
C ALA A 139 -6.42 -1.40 -14.13
N MET A 140 -7.00 -0.27 -13.74
CA MET A 140 -6.35 0.70 -12.86
C MET A 140 -6.15 0.17 -11.43
N PRO A 141 -7.20 -0.20 -10.67
CA PRO A 141 -7.02 -0.77 -9.33
C PRO A 141 -6.40 -2.17 -9.34
N THR A 142 -6.63 -2.98 -10.39
CA THR A 142 -6.15 -4.37 -10.41
C THR A 142 -4.68 -4.50 -10.81
N PHE A 143 -4.20 -3.68 -11.75
CA PHE A 143 -2.83 -3.80 -12.27
C PHE A 143 -1.99 -2.56 -12.03
N VAL A 144 -2.49 -1.37 -12.39
CA VAL A 144 -1.68 -0.14 -12.41
C VAL A 144 -1.31 0.32 -11.00
N ALA A 145 -2.29 0.44 -10.11
CA ALA A 145 -2.07 0.85 -8.72
C ALA A 145 -1.10 -0.09 -7.97
N PRO A 146 -1.31 -1.43 -7.96
CA PRO A 146 -0.37 -2.34 -7.31
C PRO A 146 1.00 -2.39 -7.99
N ALA A 147 1.08 -2.35 -9.32
CA ALA A 147 2.38 -2.34 -10.01
C ALA A 147 3.18 -1.06 -9.69
N THR A 148 2.52 0.10 -9.69
CA THR A 148 3.18 1.37 -9.36
C THR A 148 3.61 1.40 -7.89
N ALA A 149 2.78 0.89 -6.99
CA ALA A 149 3.13 0.72 -5.58
C ALA A 149 4.34 -0.21 -5.39
N LEU A 150 4.37 -1.36 -6.07
CA LEU A 150 5.48 -2.31 -6.03
C LEU A 150 6.77 -1.70 -6.59
N LEU A 151 6.69 -1.02 -7.74
CA LEU A 151 7.83 -0.32 -8.32
C LEU A 151 8.39 0.73 -7.35
N TRP A 152 7.52 1.48 -6.67
CA TRP A 152 7.95 2.44 -5.66
C TRP A 152 8.62 1.76 -4.45
N ILE A 153 8.04 0.67 -3.94
CA ILE A 153 8.59 -0.11 -2.83
C ILE A 153 9.99 -0.64 -3.18
N VAL A 154 10.15 -1.22 -4.38
CA VAL A 154 11.45 -1.72 -4.85
C VAL A 154 12.44 -0.57 -4.99
N ALA A 155 12.03 0.54 -5.60
CA ALA A 155 12.90 1.70 -5.79
C ALA A 155 13.38 2.28 -4.45
N VAL A 156 12.49 2.41 -3.45
CA VAL A 156 12.85 2.88 -2.10
C VAL A 156 13.70 1.86 -1.36
N SER A 157 13.43 0.56 -1.52
CA SER A 157 14.27 -0.49 -0.93
C SER A 157 15.70 -0.43 -1.49
N VAL A 158 15.86 -0.23 -2.80
CA VAL A 158 17.17 -0.06 -3.44
C VAL A 158 17.87 1.20 -2.92
N VAL A 159 17.14 2.30 -2.73
CA VAL A 159 17.69 3.54 -2.15
C VAL A 159 18.18 3.33 -0.72
N ILE A 160 17.42 2.64 0.13
CA ILE A 160 17.83 2.38 1.52
C ILE A 160 19.11 1.52 1.52
N VAL A 161 19.13 0.42 0.77
CA VAL A 161 20.29 -0.48 0.68
C VAL A 161 21.53 0.21 0.07
N SER A 162 21.34 1.07 -0.93
CA SER A 162 22.44 1.82 -1.54
C SER A 162 22.94 3.00 -0.67
N ARG A 163 22.11 3.48 0.27
CA ARG A 163 22.45 4.56 1.20
C ARG A 163 23.02 4.10 2.53
N ASP A 164 22.98 2.80 2.85
CA ASP A 164 23.71 2.25 4.01
C ASP A 164 25.25 2.47 3.91
N GLY A 165 25.76 2.99 2.79
CA GLY A 165 27.13 3.50 2.66
C GLY A 165 27.34 4.99 3.01
N VAL A 166 26.28 5.78 3.19
CA VAL A 166 26.35 7.22 3.55
C VAL A 166 25.18 7.57 4.49
N PRO A 167 25.40 7.60 5.82
CA PRO A 167 24.41 8.09 6.77
C PRO A 167 23.95 9.51 6.40
N PRO A 168 22.66 9.86 6.55
CA PRO A 168 22.21 11.25 6.44
C PRO A 168 22.93 12.05 7.53
N VAL A 169 23.80 12.98 7.12
CA VAL A 169 24.42 13.94 8.04
C VAL A 169 23.28 14.71 8.68
N ALA A 170 23.14 14.59 10.00
CA ALA A 170 22.23 15.42 10.78
C ALA A 170 22.51 16.88 10.41
N ARG A 171 21.50 17.60 9.93
CA ARG A 171 21.65 19.01 9.59
C ARG A 171 22.01 19.73 10.90
N THR A 172 23.27 20.12 11.05
CA THR A 172 23.67 21.05 12.09
C THR A 172 22.98 22.36 11.77
N GLU A 173 21.96 22.72 12.55
CA GLU A 173 21.34 24.04 12.45
C GLU A 173 22.38 25.12 12.82
N PRO A 174 22.39 26.27 12.11
CA PRO A 174 23.29 27.40 12.39
C PRO A 174 22.92 28.18 13.66
#